data_AF-S2EDN4-F1
#
_entry.id   AF-S2EDN4-F1
#
_cell.length_a   1.000
_cell.length_b   1.000
_cell.length_c   1.000
_cell.angle_alpha   90.00
_cell.angle_beta   90.00
_cell.angle_gamma   90.00
#
_symmetry.space_group_name_H-M   'P 1'
#
loop_
_entity.id
_entity.type
_entity.pdbx_description
1 polymer ?
#
loop_
_entity_poly.entity_id
_entity_poly.type
_entity_poly.pdbx_seq_one_letter_code
_entity_poly.pdbx_strand_id
1 'polypeptide(L)' 'MCRARSENERFAKLSIVVEEADETLYWLEIIKDLNLIAVATLNELMSETEEIVKALATYRKKLKP' A
#
# COMPACT_ATOMS: atom_id res chain seq x y z
N MET A 1 -13.47 -1.66 0.51
CA MET A 1 -14.08 -0.34 0.25
C MET A 1 -15.47 -0.42 -0.35
N CYS A 2 -15.66 -1.02 -1.53
CA CYS A 2 -16.96 -1.02 -2.24
C CYS A 2 -18.08 -1.80 -1.50
N ARG A 3 -17.71 -2.70 -0.60
CA ARG A 3 -18.65 -3.48 0.24
C ARG A 3 -18.74 -2.98 1.69
N ALA A 4 -18.10 -1.86 2.03
CA ALA A 4 -18.21 -1.30 3.38
C ALA A 4 -19.62 -0.75 3.60
N ARG A 5 -20.19 -1.00 4.79
CA ARG A 5 -21.56 -0.66 5.16
C ARG A 5 -21.69 0.73 5.81
N SER A 6 -20.57 1.37 6.14
CA SER A 6 -20.50 2.74 6.66
C SER A 6 -19.19 3.42 6.26
N GLU A 7 -19.12 4.75 6.43
CA GLU A 7 -17.88 5.50 6.23
C GLU A 7 -16.79 5.07 7.22
N ASN A 8 -17.16 4.80 8.48
CA ASN A 8 -16.22 4.30 9.50
C ASN A 8 -15.66 2.93 9.15
N GLU A 9 -16.50 2.00 8.67
CA GLU A 9 -16.02 0.69 8.18
C GLU A 9 -15.12 0.86 6.95
N ARG A 10 -15.46 1.81 6.06
CA ARG A 10 -14.65 2.09 4.88
C ARG A 10 -13.28 2.65 5.26
N PHE A 11 -13.24 3.59 6.22
CA PHE A 11 -12.02 4.16 6.77
C PHE A 11 -11.16 3.06 7.41
N ALA A 12 -11.73 2.23 8.30
CA ALA A 12 -11.00 1.14 8.95
C ALA A 12 -10.40 0.15 7.93
N LYS A 13 -11.17 -0.26 6.92
CA LYS A 13 -10.67 -1.14 5.85
C LYS A 13 -9.57 -0.47 5.02
N LEU A 14 -9.68 0.83 4.77
CA LEU A 14 -8.63 1.60 4.08
C LEU A 14 -7.35 1.71 4.92
N SER A 15 -7.48 1.88 6.23
CA SER A 15 -6.33 1.91 7.13
C SER A 15 -5.53 0.61 7.04
N ILE A 16 -6.22 -0.53 7.09
CA ILE A 16 -5.59 -1.86 6.94
C ILE A 16 -4.86 -1.95 5.59
N VAL A 17 -5.53 -1.63 4.46
CA VAL A 17 -4.87 -1.78 3.15
C VAL A 17 -3.65 -0.86 3.02
N VAL A 18 -3.68 0.35 3.59
CA VAL A 18 -2.51 1.25 3.59
C VAL A 18 -1.36 0.65 4.40
N GLU A 19 -1.64 0.08 5.57
CA GLU A 19 -0.65 -0.57 6.44
C GLU A 19 -0.01 -1.78 5.74
N GLU A 20 -0.83 -2.69 5.21
CA GLU A 20 -0.35 -3.90 4.50
C GLU A 20 0.46 -3.57 3.23
N ALA A 21 0.09 -2.50 2.51
CA ALA A 21 0.82 -2.07 1.33
C ALA A 21 2.17 -1.40 1.67
N ASP A 22 2.24 -0.68 2.80
CA ASP A 22 3.48 -0.10 3.32
C ASP A 22 4.43 -1.21 3.80
N GLU A 23 3.91 -2.22 4.51
CA GLU A 23 4.68 -3.41 4.88
C GLU A 23 5.18 -4.18 3.65
N THR A 24 4.38 -4.26 2.59
CA THR A 24 4.79 -4.89 1.32
C THR A 24 6.00 -4.15 0.72
N LEU A 25 5.98 -2.81 0.71
CA LEU A 25 7.10 -2.01 0.22
C LEU A 25 8.38 -2.28 1.04
N TYR A 26 8.26 -2.35 2.36
CA TYR A 26 9.37 -2.73 3.25
C TYR A 26 9.96 -4.11 2.91
N TRP A 27 9.12 -5.11 2.62
CA TRP A 27 9.62 -6.42 2.18
C TRP A 27 10.33 -6.36 0.83
N LEU A 28 9.87 -5.52 -0.11
CA LEU A 28 10.56 -5.31 -1.39
C LEU A 28 11.94 -4.65 -1.19
N GLU A 29 12.07 -3.72 -0.24
CA GLU A 29 13.36 -3.14 0.16
C GLU A 29 14.31 -4.20 0.72
N ILE A 30 13.84 -5.08 1.61
CA ILE A 30 14.66 -6.20 2.11
C ILE A 30 15.09 -7.12 0.98
N ILE A 31 14.19 -7.48 0.06
CA ILE A 31 14.50 -8.32 -1.10
C ILE A 31 15.58 -7.66 -1.97
N LYS A 32 15.54 -6.32 -2.08
CA LYS A 32 16.54 -5.52 -2.81
C LYS A 32 17.91 -5.63 -2.16
N ASP A 33 17.96 -5.43 -0.85
CA ASP A 33 19.20 -5.47 -0.08
C ASP A 33 19.84 -6.87 -0.11
N LEU A 34 19.01 -7.91 -0.12
CA LEU A 34 19.45 -9.30 -0.23
C LEU A 34 19.78 -9.73 -1.67
N ASN A 35 19.58 -8.86 -2.68
CA ASN A 35 19.82 -9.14 -4.10
C ASN A 35 19.14 -10.43 -4.61
N LEU A 36 17.92 -10.72 -4.14
CA LEU A 36 17.23 -11.98 -4.45
C LEU A 36 16.55 -11.97 -5.83
N ILE A 37 16.26 -10.79 -6.37
CA ILE A 37 15.53 -10.59 -7.63
C ILE A 37 16.26 -9.52 -8.47
N ALA A 38 16.08 -9.55 -9.79
CA ALA A 38 16.61 -8.53 -10.69
C ALA A 38 16.13 -7.12 -10.28
N VAL A 39 17.09 -6.19 -10.14
CA VAL A 39 16.85 -4.82 -9.68
C VAL A 39 15.84 -4.07 -10.55
N ALA A 40 15.81 -4.34 -11.87
CA ALA A 40 14.86 -3.72 -12.78
C ALA A 40 13.41 -4.07 -12.42
N THR A 41 13.11 -5.37 -12.30
CA THR A 41 11.79 -5.87 -11.89
C THR A 41 11.41 -5.38 -10.50
N LEU A 42 12.38 -5.33 -9.58
CA LEU A 42 12.10 -4.89 -8.22
C LEU A 42 11.78 -3.40 -8.14
N ASN A 43 12.50 -2.56 -8.89
CA ASN A 43 12.20 -1.13 -8.96
C ASN A 43 10.83 -0.87 -9.58
N GLU A 44 10.43 -1.64 -10.61
CA GLU A 44 9.07 -1.58 -11.17
C GLU A 44 8.01 -1.91 -10.10
N LEU A 45 8.16 -3.02 -9.38
CA LEU A 45 7.25 -3.43 -8.31
C LEU A 45 7.18 -2.42 -7.16
N MET A 46 8.32 -1.87 -6.74
CA MET A 46 8.37 -0.85 -5.70
C MET A 46 7.66 0.43 -6.14
N SER A 47 7.85 0.87 -7.39
CA SER A 47 7.17 2.04 -7.94
C SER A 47 5.65 1.86 -7.96
N GLU A 48 5.17 0.72 -8.47
CA GLU A 48 3.73 0.40 -8.48
C GLU A 48 3.15 0.34 -7.07
N THR A 49 3.89 -0.26 -6.12
CA THR A 49 3.47 -0.36 -4.71
C THR A 49 3.36 1.04 -4.08
N GLU A 50 4.35 1.91 -4.31
CA GLU A 50 4.30 3.30 -3.84
C GLU A 50 3.11 4.07 -4.39
N GLU A 51 2.78 3.89 -5.68
CA GLU A 51 1.62 4.53 -6.30
C GLU A 51 0.31 4.09 -5.63
N ILE A 52 0.17 2.80 -5.36
CA ILE A 52 -0.98 2.24 -4.63
C ILE A 52 -1.06 2.85 -3.23
N VAL A 53 0.03 2.86 -2.46
CA VAL A 53 0.07 3.45 -1.12
C VAL A 53 -0.35 4.92 -1.16
N LYS A 54 0.20 5.72 -2.09
CA LYS A 54 -0.13 7.14 -2.24
C LYS A 54 -1.60 7.36 -2.59
N ALA A 55 -2.14 6.59 -3.52
CA ALA A 55 -3.54 6.69 -3.93
C ALA A 55 -4.49 6.34 -2.76
N LEU A 56 -4.22 5.23 -2.06
CA LEU A 56 -5.04 4.75 -0.96
C LEU A 56 -4.94 5.65 0.28
N ALA A 57 -3.74 6.12 0.64
CA ALA A 57 -3.55 7.05 1.74
C ALA A 57 -4.25 8.38 1.47
N THR A 58 -4.22 8.87 0.23
CA THR A 58 -4.95 10.08 -0.17
C THR A 58 -6.45 9.88 -0.07
N TYR A 59 -6.97 8.73 -0.50
CA TYR A 59 -8.40 8.45 -0.38
C TYR A 59 -8.84 8.29 1.08
N ARG A 60 -8.04 7.60 1.90
CA ARG A 60 -8.26 7.48 3.35
C ARG A 60 -8.33 8.83 4.03
N LYS A 61 -7.43 9.77 3.71
CA LYS A 61 -7.44 11.14 4.27
C LYS A 61 -8.70 11.94 3.95
N LYS A 62 -9.37 11.64 2.82
CA LYS A 62 -10.63 12.29 2.45
C LYS A 62 -11.82 11.77 3.26
N LEU A 63 -11.74 10.55 3.79
CA LEU A 63 -12.73 10.01 4.70
C LEU A 63 -12.41 10.54 6.10
N LYS A 64 -13.24 11.46 6.60
CA LYS A 64 -13.18 11.84 8.02
C LYS A 64 -13.82 10.71 8.83
N PRO A 65 -13.23 10.28 9.96
CA PRO A 65 -14.00 9.54 10.95
C PRO A 65 -15.11 10.42 11.56
#